data_AF-A0A136JLU5-F1
#
_entry.id   AF-A0A136JLU5-F1
#
_cell.length_a   1.000
_cell.length_b   1.000
_cell.length_c   1.000
_cell.angle_alpha   90.00
_cell.angle_beta   90.00
_cell.angle_gamma   90.00
#
_symmetry.space_group_name_H-M   'P 1'
#
loop_
_entity.id
_entity.type
_entity.pdbx_description
1 polymer ?
#
loop_
_entity_poly.entity_id
_entity_poly.type
_entity_poly.pdbx_seq_one_letter_code
_entity_poly.pdbx_strand_id
1 'polypeptide(L)'
;MQGVCRRWPLVFAGLLVLLAGCATPSGVAPPAAAQAATQPAARQYALVNGRWFNGTGFEPATWYSVAGRLTRNPPQGRLEVIDLSRLFIVPPFGEAHNHNIEGSWNLAPVADRYLHDGVFYVKIPNNVREYALVSREVLKGMASPDVVFAHAGLTGRGGHPILLYEDVLRTSRYEPAVGPLPRGWFENRAYVVIESEHDVEEKWASVTSGRPDFLKVYLVHSDGEAHARTPGTGRTGLDPRLIPAIVAKAHAMGLQVTAHVETAADFRHAIRAGVDEVAHVPGWLVEQAADVDRVRLTEADARAAAERKVRVVTTTVAGRAMPGAAAHHACATRRRRGGMDDRFWRSWSRRCSRTTFGCSTRRACPWRSAATMPTRRWRRRSTFIRSICSTTLRW
;
A
#
# COMPACT_ATOMS: atom_id res chain seq x y z
N MET A 1 59.18 12.93 53.66
CA MET A 1 59.00 11.65 54.38
C MET A 1 58.87 10.58 53.31
N GLN A 2 60.00 10.04 52.82
CA GLN A 2 60.64 8.78 53.26
C GLN A 2 59.68 7.57 53.11
N GLY A 3 60.01 6.49 52.40
CA GLY A 3 61.34 5.93 52.18
C GLY A 3 61.49 5.01 50.97
N VAL A 4 62.77 4.77 50.72
CA VAL A 4 63.44 3.99 49.68
C VAL A 4 63.74 2.59 50.21
N CYS A 5 63.70 1.56 49.35
CA CYS A 5 64.58 0.36 49.36
C CYS A 5 64.12 -0.59 48.22
N ARG A 6 64.93 -1.33 47.46
CA ARG A 6 66.38 -1.46 47.22
C ARG A 6 66.54 -2.47 46.03
N ARG A 7 67.48 -2.20 45.10
CA ARG A 7 68.38 -3.11 44.29
C ARG A 7 67.77 -4.31 43.49
N TRP A 8 67.79 -4.34 42.14
CA TRP A 8 68.85 -4.81 41.17
C TRP A 8 69.24 -6.31 41.30
N PRO A 9 69.69 -7.04 40.24
CA PRO A 9 69.26 -7.18 38.82
C PRO A 9 69.35 -8.67 38.31
N LEU A 10 69.30 -8.87 36.98
CA LEU A 10 69.81 -10.02 36.17
C LEU A 10 68.89 -11.22 35.80
N VAL A 11 68.52 -11.23 34.50
CA VAL A 11 68.65 -12.29 33.49
C VAL A 11 68.93 -13.72 33.98
N PHE A 12 68.06 -14.68 33.64
CA PHE A 12 68.48 -15.99 33.11
C PHE A 12 67.34 -16.68 32.33
N ALA A 13 67.65 -17.09 31.10
CA ALA A 13 66.84 -17.95 30.26
C ALA A 13 66.91 -19.40 30.76
N GLY A 14 65.84 -20.18 30.54
CA GLY A 14 65.82 -21.60 30.86
C GLY A 14 64.58 -22.28 30.32
N LEU A 15 64.65 -22.69 29.05
CA LEU A 15 63.71 -23.60 28.41
C LEU A 15 63.89 -25.00 29.01
N LEU A 16 62.83 -25.63 29.51
CA LEU A 16 62.80 -27.08 29.72
C LEU A 16 61.44 -27.66 29.30
N VAL A 17 61.50 -28.45 28.24
CA VAL A 17 60.44 -29.36 27.77
C VAL A 17 60.51 -30.63 28.62
N LEU A 18 59.37 -31.13 29.09
CA LEU A 18 59.18 -32.55 29.38
C LEU A 18 57.70 -32.93 29.17
N LEU A 19 57.52 -33.94 28.33
CA LEU A 19 56.27 -34.60 27.92
C LEU A 19 55.76 -35.54 29.04
N ALA A 20 54.44 -35.69 29.16
CA ALA A 20 53.71 -36.96 28.92
C ALA A 20 52.35 -37.04 29.66
N GLY A 21 51.30 -37.28 28.87
CA GLY A 21 50.21 -38.24 29.16
C GLY A 21 49.08 -37.82 30.11
N CYS A 22 47.85 -37.74 29.58
CA CYS A 22 46.82 -38.78 29.77
C CYS A 22 45.43 -38.38 29.24
N ALA A 23 44.71 -39.42 28.78
CA ALA A 23 43.25 -39.57 28.65
C ALA A 23 42.53 -38.99 27.42
N THR A 24 42.30 -39.87 26.45
CA THR A 24 41.19 -39.82 25.47
C THR A 24 39.88 -40.29 26.13
N PRO A 25 38.78 -39.52 26.07
CA PRO A 25 37.44 -40.07 26.27
C PRO A 25 36.84 -40.52 24.94
N SER A 26 36.33 -41.75 24.96
CA SER A 26 35.57 -42.38 23.90
C SER A 26 34.20 -41.71 23.69
N GLY A 27 33.82 -41.54 22.42
CA GLY A 27 32.44 -41.77 21.97
C GLY A 27 31.42 -40.64 22.14
N VAL A 28 31.38 -39.73 21.17
CA VAL A 28 30.12 -39.27 20.52
C VAL A 28 30.45 -39.00 19.06
N ALA A 29 29.91 -39.80 18.14
CA ALA A 29 29.98 -39.49 16.71
C ALA A 29 29.21 -38.18 16.46
N PRO A 30 29.79 -37.20 15.74
CA PRO A 30 29.07 -35.98 15.41
C PRO A 30 27.81 -36.35 14.60
N PRO A 31 26.64 -35.73 14.88
CA PRO A 31 25.45 -35.98 14.11
C PRO A 31 25.74 -35.68 12.64
N ALA A 32 25.40 -36.65 11.79
CA ALA A 32 25.50 -36.53 10.34
C ALA A 32 24.93 -35.18 9.93
N ALA A 33 25.77 -34.36 9.29
CA ALA A 33 25.35 -33.09 8.72
C ALA A 33 24.10 -33.36 7.89
N ALA A 34 22.96 -32.84 8.36
CA ALA A 34 21.75 -32.81 7.56
C ALA A 34 22.14 -32.16 6.24
N GLN A 35 22.17 -32.96 5.18
CA GLN A 35 22.34 -32.46 3.82
C GLN A 35 21.22 -31.46 3.64
N ALA A 36 21.59 -30.17 3.73
CA ALA A 36 20.73 -29.08 3.34
C ALA A 36 20.29 -29.44 1.93
N ALA A 37 19.03 -29.83 1.78
CA ALA A 37 18.45 -30.13 0.48
C ALA A 37 18.76 -28.93 -0.40
N THR A 38 19.65 -29.11 -1.36
CA THR A 38 20.04 -28.07 -2.30
C THR A 38 18.75 -27.66 -2.98
N GLN A 39 18.22 -26.49 -2.61
CA GLN A 39 17.05 -25.97 -3.30
C GLN A 39 17.41 -25.97 -4.79
N PRO A 40 16.57 -26.55 -5.67
CA PRO A 40 16.86 -26.54 -7.08
C PRO A 40 17.13 -25.10 -7.49
N ALA A 41 18.27 -24.88 -8.17
CA ALA A 41 18.69 -23.55 -8.59
C ALA A 41 17.49 -22.85 -9.22
N ALA A 42 17.15 -21.66 -8.69
CA ALA A 42 15.97 -20.93 -9.12
C ALA A 42 15.98 -20.81 -10.65
N ARG A 43 14.89 -21.20 -11.30
CA ARG A 43 14.79 -21.15 -12.76
C ARG A 43 15.04 -19.72 -13.24
N GLN A 44 15.84 -19.62 -14.28
CA GLN A 44 16.22 -18.34 -14.87
C GLN A 44 15.62 -18.24 -16.25
N TYR A 45 15.08 -17.07 -16.58
CA TYR A 45 14.39 -16.86 -17.84
C TYR A 45 15.06 -15.78 -18.68
N ALA A 46 15.15 -16.01 -19.99
CA ALA A 46 15.40 -14.96 -20.96
C ALA A 46 14.07 -14.53 -21.58
N LEU A 47 13.70 -13.27 -21.39
CA LEU A 47 12.47 -12.65 -21.87
C LEU A 47 12.81 -11.84 -23.13
N VAL A 48 12.62 -12.43 -24.30
CA VAL A 48 13.11 -11.88 -25.58
C VAL A 48 11.98 -11.30 -26.43
N ASN A 49 12.31 -10.41 -27.38
CA ASN A 49 11.40 -9.85 -28.39
C ASN A 49 10.19 -9.05 -27.88
N GLY A 50 10.13 -8.75 -26.58
CA GLY A 50 9.07 -7.96 -25.97
C GLY A 50 9.24 -6.46 -26.23
N ARG A 51 8.11 -5.73 -26.23
CA ARG A 51 8.08 -4.27 -26.23
C ARG A 51 7.83 -3.77 -24.81
N TRP A 52 8.82 -3.20 -24.16
CA TRP A 52 8.81 -2.87 -22.73
C TRP A 52 8.49 -1.41 -22.47
N PHE A 53 7.58 -1.16 -21.54
CA PHE A 53 7.24 0.19 -21.12
C PHE A 53 8.40 0.84 -20.35
N ASN A 54 8.87 2.00 -20.82
CA ASN A 54 9.98 2.74 -20.20
C ASN A 54 9.51 3.94 -19.36
N GLY A 55 8.21 4.06 -19.09
CA GLY A 55 7.60 5.22 -18.42
C GLY A 55 6.98 6.25 -19.38
N THR A 56 7.35 6.23 -20.66
CA THR A 56 6.81 7.15 -21.68
C THR A 56 6.31 6.46 -22.95
N GLY A 57 6.88 5.31 -23.29
CA GLY A 57 6.53 4.53 -24.47
C GLY A 57 7.08 3.11 -24.37
N PHE A 58 7.08 2.40 -25.50
CA PHE A 58 7.45 0.98 -25.56
C PHE A 58 8.64 0.73 -26.49
N GLU A 59 9.69 0.14 -25.94
CA GLU A 59 10.95 -0.13 -26.63
C GLU A 59 11.25 -1.63 -26.68
N PRO A 60 11.85 -2.14 -27.78
CA PRO A 60 12.33 -3.51 -27.80
C PRO A 60 13.43 -3.70 -26.75
N ALA A 61 13.31 -4.73 -25.94
CA ALA A 61 14.35 -5.10 -24.98
C ALA A 61 14.32 -6.58 -24.66
N THR A 62 15.49 -7.12 -24.34
CA THR A 62 15.64 -8.40 -23.66
C THR A 62 15.84 -8.14 -22.17
N TRP A 63 15.09 -8.86 -21.36
CA TRP A 63 15.26 -8.89 -19.92
C TRP A 63 15.49 -10.32 -19.46
N TYR A 64 16.11 -10.47 -18.31
CA TYR A 64 16.30 -11.75 -17.65
C TYR A 64 15.60 -11.74 -16.31
N SER A 65 14.88 -12.81 -15.98
CA SER A 65 14.33 -13.02 -14.64
C SER A 65 15.26 -13.96 -13.88
N VAL A 66 15.90 -13.45 -12.83
CA VAL A 66 16.88 -14.16 -12.01
C VAL A 66 16.46 -14.02 -10.56
N ALA A 67 16.17 -15.15 -9.89
CA ALA A 67 15.73 -15.18 -8.50
C ALA A 67 14.60 -14.15 -8.20
N GLY A 68 13.60 -14.06 -9.09
CA GLY A 68 12.47 -13.16 -8.95
C GLY A 68 12.74 -11.68 -9.25
N ARG A 69 13.92 -11.34 -9.79
CA ARG A 69 14.29 -9.96 -10.16
C ARG A 69 14.55 -9.85 -11.65
N LEU A 70 14.07 -8.76 -12.24
CA LEU A 70 14.37 -8.41 -13.62
C LEU A 70 15.73 -7.72 -13.72
N THR A 71 16.56 -8.18 -14.66
CA THR A 71 17.86 -7.58 -14.99
C THR A 71 18.09 -7.55 -16.49
N ARG A 72 18.89 -6.61 -16.98
CA ARG A 72 19.35 -6.58 -18.38
C ARG A 72 20.66 -7.34 -18.58
N ASN A 73 21.35 -7.68 -17.49
CA ASN A 73 22.59 -8.43 -17.56
C ASN A 73 22.28 -9.91 -17.75
N PRO A 74 22.79 -10.56 -18.81
CA PRO A 74 22.61 -11.98 -19.01
C PRO A 74 23.26 -12.75 -17.85
N PRO A 75 22.52 -13.61 -17.15
CA PRO A 75 23.11 -14.43 -16.11
C PRO A 75 23.89 -15.60 -16.71
N GLN A 76 24.74 -16.20 -15.89
CA GLN A 76 25.41 -17.46 -16.23
C GLN A 76 24.48 -18.65 -15.96
N GLY A 77 24.66 -19.73 -16.73
CA GLY A 77 23.95 -20.99 -16.56
C GLY A 77 22.76 -21.16 -17.50
N ARG A 78 21.93 -22.16 -17.21
CA ARG A 78 20.82 -22.55 -18.09
C ARG A 78 19.68 -21.53 -18.01
N LEU A 79 19.32 -20.99 -19.18
CA LEU A 79 18.19 -20.08 -19.35
C LEU A 79 17.03 -20.78 -20.06
N GLU A 80 15.81 -20.60 -19.54
CA GLU A 80 14.58 -20.91 -20.28
C GLU A 80 14.15 -19.67 -21.07
N VAL A 81 14.00 -19.80 -22.39
CA VAL A 81 13.64 -18.66 -23.25
C VAL A 81 12.12 -18.53 -23.33
N ILE A 82 11.62 -17.33 -23.04
CA ILE A 82 10.24 -16.93 -23.25
C ILE A 82 10.21 -15.89 -24.35
N ASP A 83 9.63 -16.26 -25.50
CA ASP A 83 9.41 -15.34 -26.61
C ASP A 83 8.17 -14.47 -26.36
N LEU A 84 8.39 -13.16 -26.26
CA LEU A 84 7.37 -12.15 -26.04
C LEU A 84 7.01 -11.39 -27.33
N SER A 85 7.32 -11.99 -28.49
CA SER A 85 7.00 -11.42 -29.80
C SER A 85 5.54 -10.96 -29.88
N ARG A 86 5.35 -9.72 -30.36
CA ARG A 86 4.06 -9.03 -30.51
C ARG A 86 3.36 -8.69 -29.18
N LEU A 87 4.04 -8.81 -28.04
CA LEU A 87 3.50 -8.43 -26.73
C LEU A 87 4.10 -7.10 -26.25
N PHE A 88 3.27 -6.36 -25.52
CA PHE A 88 3.65 -5.17 -24.77
C PHE A 88 3.75 -5.53 -23.29
N ILE A 89 4.88 -5.19 -22.68
CA ILE A 89 5.22 -5.55 -21.32
C ILE A 89 5.18 -4.30 -20.46
N VAL A 90 4.35 -4.34 -19.43
CA VAL A 90 4.16 -3.25 -18.46
C VAL A 90 4.55 -3.76 -17.07
N PRO A 91 4.93 -2.85 -16.14
CA PRO A 91 5.02 -3.21 -14.73
C PRO A 91 3.68 -3.77 -14.22
N PRO A 92 3.70 -4.67 -13.23
CA PRO A 92 2.48 -5.09 -12.54
C PRO A 92 1.72 -3.88 -11.98
N PHE A 93 0.41 -3.97 -11.96
CA PHE A 93 -0.45 -2.93 -11.41
C PHE A 93 -0.53 -3.02 -9.89
N GLY A 94 -0.86 -1.89 -9.27
CA GLY A 94 -1.20 -1.79 -7.86
C GLY A 94 -2.60 -1.20 -7.67
N GLU A 95 -3.37 -1.78 -6.76
CA GLU A 95 -4.62 -1.21 -6.25
C GLU A 95 -4.33 -0.50 -4.92
N ALA A 96 -4.38 0.82 -4.94
CA ALA A 96 -3.97 1.66 -3.82
C ALA A 96 -5.08 1.87 -2.77
N HIS A 97 -6.34 1.51 -3.06
CA HIS A 97 -7.43 1.70 -2.11
C HIS A 97 -8.63 0.78 -2.41
N ASN A 98 -8.76 -0.29 -1.63
CA ASN A 98 -9.95 -1.14 -1.66
C ASN A 98 -10.19 -1.80 -0.29
N HIS A 99 -11.33 -2.48 -0.16
CA HIS A 99 -11.72 -3.18 1.07
C HIS A 99 -12.22 -4.60 0.78
N ASN A 100 -11.67 -5.29 -0.23
CA ASN A 100 -12.18 -6.59 -0.67
C ASN A 100 -11.38 -7.81 -0.18
N ILE A 101 -10.23 -7.61 0.46
CA ILE A 101 -9.53 -8.65 1.21
C ILE A 101 -9.93 -8.50 2.67
N GLU A 102 -10.84 -9.36 3.11
CA GLU A 102 -11.56 -9.14 4.38
C GLU A 102 -11.22 -10.15 5.46
N GLY A 103 -11.10 -11.42 5.05
CA GLY A 103 -10.94 -12.56 5.92
C GLY A 103 -10.82 -13.85 5.11
N SER A 104 -10.56 -14.96 5.80
CA SER A 104 -10.26 -16.26 5.16
C SER A 104 -11.35 -16.76 4.20
N TRP A 105 -12.59 -16.33 4.37
CA TRP A 105 -13.74 -16.77 3.56
C TRP A 105 -13.72 -16.26 2.10
N ASN A 106 -12.95 -15.22 1.76
CA ASN A 106 -12.99 -14.63 0.41
C ASN A 106 -11.62 -14.55 -0.31
N LEU A 107 -10.54 -15.04 0.29
CA LEU A 107 -9.18 -14.79 -0.19
C LEU A 107 -8.90 -15.37 -1.59
N ALA A 108 -9.21 -16.65 -1.82
CA ALA A 108 -8.91 -17.31 -3.10
C ALA A 108 -9.56 -16.64 -4.32
N PRO A 109 -10.89 -16.42 -4.36
CA PRO A 109 -11.50 -15.77 -5.51
C PRO A 109 -11.04 -14.32 -5.71
N VAL A 110 -10.74 -13.59 -4.63
CA VAL A 110 -10.23 -12.21 -4.71
C VAL A 110 -8.79 -12.17 -5.23
N ALA A 111 -7.92 -13.05 -4.72
CA ALA A 111 -6.53 -13.18 -5.18
C ALA A 111 -6.47 -13.58 -6.66
N ASP A 112 -7.27 -14.58 -7.08
CA ASP A 112 -7.35 -15.02 -8.47
C ASP A 112 -7.77 -13.88 -9.40
N ARG A 113 -8.74 -13.06 -8.99
CA ARG A 113 -9.17 -11.89 -9.76
C ARG A 113 -8.04 -10.87 -9.92
N TYR A 114 -7.33 -10.52 -8.84
CA TYR A 114 -6.23 -9.57 -8.92
C TYR A 114 -5.12 -10.06 -9.84
N LEU A 115 -4.69 -11.31 -9.69
CA LEU A 115 -3.63 -11.88 -10.52
C LEU A 115 -4.04 -12.02 -11.99
N HIS A 116 -5.31 -12.37 -12.25
CA HIS A 116 -5.87 -12.39 -13.60
C HIS A 116 -5.81 -11.01 -14.27
N ASP A 117 -6.10 -9.95 -13.51
CA ASP A 117 -6.13 -8.58 -13.99
C ASP A 117 -4.73 -7.91 -13.98
N GLY A 118 -3.68 -8.65 -13.60
CA GLY A 118 -2.31 -8.15 -13.56
C GLY A 118 -2.01 -7.22 -12.38
N VAL A 119 -2.81 -7.28 -11.31
CA VAL A 119 -2.62 -6.54 -10.06
C VAL A 119 -1.87 -7.41 -9.06
N PHE A 120 -0.68 -6.97 -8.67
CA PHE A 120 0.21 -7.71 -7.76
C PHE A 120 0.43 -6.98 -6.44
N TYR A 121 0.03 -5.73 -6.32
CA TYR A 121 0.16 -4.93 -5.10
C TYR A 121 -1.19 -4.41 -4.68
N VAL A 122 -1.60 -4.64 -3.44
CA VAL A 122 -2.92 -4.27 -2.95
C VAL A 122 -2.80 -3.59 -1.59
N LYS A 123 -3.41 -2.42 -1.47
CA LYS A 123 -3.47 -1.65 -0.22
C LYS A 123 -4.90 -1.66 0.33
N ILE A 124 -5.04 -2.16 1.56
CA ILE A 124 -6.30 -2.25 2.31
C ILE A 124 -6.28 -1.19 3.43
N PRO A 125 -6.89 -0.02 3.23
CA PRO A 125 -6.79 1.09 4.17
C PRO A 125 -7.76 0.98 5.34
N ASN A 126 -8.62 -0.02 5.40
CA ASN A 126 -9.40 -0.32 6.59
C ASN A 126 -9.89 -1.77 6.58
N ASN A 127 -9.73 -2.48 7.70
CA ASN A 127 -10.16 -3.87 7.86
C ASN A 127 -10.33 -4.22 9.36
N VAL A 128 -10.99 -5.34 9.64
CA VAL A 128 -10.95 -5.97 10.98
C VAL A 128 -9.55 -6.56 11.21
N ARG A 129 -8.85 -6.10 12.25
CA ARG A 129 -7.44 -6.49 12.53
C ARG A 129 -7.27 -8.01 12.60
N GLU A 130 -8.11 -8.69 13.37
CA GLU A 130 -8.00 -10.13 13.62
C GLU A 130 -8.12 -10.94 12.33
N TYR A 131 -9.00 -10.54 11.42
CA TYR A 131 -9.18 -11.21 10.13
C TYR A 131 -8.04 -10.91 9.16
N ALA A 132 -7.46 -9.71 9.17
CA ALA A 132 -6.28 -9.43 8.35
C ALA A 132 -5.05 -10.21 8.82
N LEU A 133 -4.87 -10.41 10.13
CA LEU A 133 -3.76 -11.22 10.65
C LEU A 133 -3.86 -12.67 10.14
N VAL A 134 -5.05 -13.26 10.19
CA VAL A 134 -5.30 -14.58 9.59
C VAL A 134 -5.07 -14.54 8.07
N SER A 135 -5.57 -13.52 7.40
CA SER A 135 -5.43 -13.38 5.95
C SER A 135 -3.98 -13.30 5.52
N ARG A 136 -3.12 -12.56 6.24
CA ARG A 136 -1.68 -12.48 5.95
C ARG A 136 -1.02 -13.86 5.96
N GLU A 137 -1.35 -14.70 6.93
CA GLU A 137 -0.75 -16.05 7.02
C GLU A 137 -1.23 -16.95 5.87
N VAL A 138 -2.51 -16.88 5.51
CA VAL A 138 -3.04 -17.65 4.37
C VAL A 138 -2.43 -17.17 3.04
N LEU A 139 -2.30 -15.85 2.85
CA LEU A 139 -1.77 -15.26 1.62
C LEU A 139 -0.30 -15.69 1.36
N LYS A 140 0.52 -15.88 2.40
CA LYS A 140 1.90 -16.40 2.25
C LYS A 140 1.96 -17.79 1.60
N GLY A 141 0.94 -18.61 1.81
CA GLY A 141 0.87 -19.98 1.29
C GLY A 141 0.25 -20.10 -0.11
N MET A 142 -0.21 -19.00 -0.70
CA MET A 142 -0.97 -19.02 -1.95
C MET A 142 -0.43 -18.03 -2.98
N ALA A 143 -0.71 -18.30 -4.26
CA ALA A 143 -0.51 -17.30 -5.29
C ALA A 143 -1.48 -16.14 -5.03
N SER A 144 -0.95 -15.00 -4.61
CA SER A 144 -1.73 -13.82 -4.23
C SER A 144 -0.95 -12.54 -4.51
N PRO A 145 -1.62 -11.38 -4.58
CA PRO A 145 -0.92 -10.10 -4.54
C PRO A 145 -0.20 -9.90 -3.19
N ASP A 146 0.84 -9.07 -3.19
CA ASP A 146 1.41 -8.50 -1.98
C ASP A 146 0.40 -7.50 -1.39
N VAL A 147 0.02 -7.71 -0.13
CA VAL A 147 -1.02 -6.93 0.52
C VAL A 147 -0.49 -6.18 1.73
N VAL A 148 -0.79 -4.89 1.80
CA VAL A 148 -0.57 -4.05 2.98
C VAL A 148 -1.88 -3.63 3.63
N PHE A 149 -1.91 -3.59 4.96
CA PHE A 149 -3.10 -3.35 5.76
C PHE A 149 -2.90 -2.23 6.78
N ALA A 150 -3.89 -1.35 6.89
CA ALA A 150 -3.94 -0.35 7.97
C ALA A 150 -4.63 -0.82 9.25
N HIS A 151 -5.41 -1.90 9.17
CA HIS A 151 -6.31 -2.34 10.24
C HIS A 151 -7.39 -1.31 10.54
N ALA A 152 -7.72 -1.11 11.82
CA ALA A 152 -8.75 -0.18 12.25
C ALA A 152 -8.32 1.26 11.98
N GLY A 153 -9.11 2.01 11.22
CA GLY A 153 -8.85 3.42 11.04
C GLY A 153 -9.35 4.27 12.21
N LEU A 154 -8.71 5.43 12.39
CA LEU A 154 -8.94 6.34 13.50
C LEU A 154 -9.98 7.38 13.11
N THR A 155 -11.02 7.53 13.93
CA THR A 155 -12.15 8.45 13.70
C THR A 155 -12.60 9.09 15.00
N GLY A 156 -13.35 10.20 14.90
CA GLY A 156 -14.14 10.72 16.01
C GLY A 156 -15.43 9.91 16.25
N ARG A 157 -16.06 10.17 17.39
CA ARG A 157 -17.28 9.53 17.86
C ARG A 157 -18.42 9.73 16.86
N GLY A 158 -19.10 8.63 16.51
CA GLY A 158 -20.18 8.63 15.53
C GLY A 158 -19.74 8.96 14.09
N GLY A 159 -18.44 9.12 13.85
CA GLY A 159 -17.88 9.45 12.53
C GLY A 159 -17.73 8.26 11.59
N HIS A 160 -17.31 8.54 10.37
CA HIS A 160 -17.00 7.52 9.37
C HIS A 160 -15.75 6.72 9.80
N PRO A 161 -15.76 5.36 9.78
CA PRO A 161 -16.70 4.48 9.12
C PRO A 161 -17.67 3.74 10.07
N ILE A 162 -17.94 4.28 11.27
CA ILE A 162 -18.66 3.54 12.34
C ILE A 162 -19.99 2.99 11.85
N LEU A 163 -20.90 3.83 11.34
CA LEU A 163 -22.22 3.37 10.88
C LEU A 163 -22.12 2.43 9.67
N LEU A 164 -21.12 2.62 8.80
CA LEU A 164 -20.87 1.71 7.69
C LEU A 164 -20.58 0.31 8.24
N TYR A 165 -19.72 0.17 9.24
CA TYR A 165 -19.47 -1.12 9.86
C TYR A 165 -20.67 -1.66 10.63
N GLU A 166 -21.26 -0.86 11.51
CA GLU A 166 -22.27 -1.32 12.48
C GLU A 166 -23.64 -1.60 11.85
N ASP A 167 -24.06 -0.80 10.87
CA ASP A 167 -25.44 -0.85 10.34
C ASP A 167 -25.50 -1.50 8.95
N VAL A 168 -24.44 -1.38 8.14
CA VAL A 168 -24.42 -1.92 6.77
C VAL A 168 -23.58 -3.20 6.69
N LEU A 169 -22.27 -3.10 6.89
CA LEU A 169 -21.35 -4.21 6.64
C LEU A 169 -21.56 -5.36 7.63
N ARG A 170 -21.95 -5.08 8.88
CA ARG A 170 -22.28 -6.11 9.86
C ARG A 170 -23.28 -7.10 9.29
N THR A 171 -24.43 -6.63 8.85
CA THR A 171 -25.55 -7.47 8.41
C THR A 171 -25.36 -7.97 6.97
N SER A 172 -24.81 -7.13 6.09
CA SER A 172 -24.73 -7.46 4.66
C SER A 172 -23.50 -8.29 4.29
N ARG A 173 -22.46 -8.32 5.13
CA ARG A 173 -21.14 -8.84 4.75
C ARG A 173 -20.51 -9.74 5.81
N TYR A 174 -20.47 -9.30 7.07
CA TYR A 174 -19.79 -10.04 8.13
C TYR A 174 -20.66 -11.15 8.71
N GLU A 175 -21.90 -10.87 9.13
CA GLU A 175 -22.79 -11.88 9.72
C GLU A 175 -23.03 -13.10 8.81
N PRO A 176 -23.23 -12.94 7.48
CA PRO A 176 -23.31 -14.09 6.57
C PRO A 176 -22.05 -14.95 6.53
N ALA A 177 -20.87 -14.38 6.82
CA ALA A 177 -19.59 -15.06 6.73
C ALA A 177 -19.13 -15.67 8.07
N VAL A 178 -19.41 -15.00 9.19
CA VAL A 178 -18.85 -15.38 10.51
C VAL A 178 -19.91 -15.62 11.59
N GLY A 179 -21.20 -15.51 11.26
CA GLY A 179 -22.31 -15.63 12.20
C GLY A 179 -22.67 -14.31 12.90
N PRO A 180 -23.70 -14.32 13.77
CA PRO A 180 -24.23 -13.11 14.41
C PRO A 180 -23.16 -12.30 15.16
N LEU A 181 -23.19 -10.98 15.00
CA LEU A 181 -22.28 -10.06 15.69
C LEU A 181 -23.10 -9.01 16.45
N PRO A 182 -22.84 -8.75 17.74
CA PRO A 182 -23.51 -7.67 18.45
C PRO A 182 -23.05 -6.30 17.93
N ARG A 183 -23.92 -5.29 18.03
CA ARG A 183 -23.53 -3.90 17.77
C ARG A 183 -22.39 -3.50 18.71
N GLY A 184 -21.41 -2.74 18.18
CA GLY A 184 -20.21 -2.33 18.89
C GLY A 184 -19.08 -3.36 18.83
N TRP A 185 -19.31 -4.55 18.24
CA TRP A 185 -18.25 -5.56 18.10
C TRP A 185 -17.05 -5.05 17.29
N PHE A 186 -17.26 -4.13 16.34
CA PHE A 186 -16.21 -3.58 15.49
C PHE A 186 -15.35 -2.51 16.16
N GLU A 187 -15.79 -1.95 17.29
CA GLU A 187 -15.00 -0.97 18.03
C GLU A 187 -13.68 -1.61 18.51
N ASN A 188 -12.57 -0.91 18.29
CA ASN A 188 -11.20 -1.39 18.51
C ASN A 188 -10.78 -2.61 17.67
N ARG A 189 -11.58 -2.98 16.66
CA ARG A 189 -11.27 -4.06 15.70
C ARG A 189 -11.20 -3.57 14.26
N ALA A 190 -12.14 -2.73 13.84
CA ALA A 190 -12.22 -2.15 12.50
C ALA A 190 -12.28 -0.61 12.48
N TYR A 191 -12.56 0.01 13.63
CA TYR A 191 -12.39 1.45 13.86
C TYR A 191 -11.94 1.69 15.30
N VAL A 192 -11.26 2.81 15.54
CA VAL A 192 -10.92 3.27 16.89
C VAL A 192 -11.41 4.70 17.03
N VAL A 193 -12.19 4.95 18.08
CA VAL A 193 -12.69 6.29 18.42
C VAL A 193 -11.62 7.05 19.17
N ILE A 194 -11.24 8.24 18.68
CA ILE A 194 -10.24 9.14 19.26
C ILE A 194 -10.85 10.54 19.40
N GLU A 195 -11.08 10.97 20.64
CA GLU A 195 -11.71 12.28 20.93
C GLU A 195 -10.73 13.31 21.49
N SER A 196 -9.54 12.89 21.91
CA SER A 196 -8.57 13.74 22.61
C SER A 196 -7.13 13.29 22.37
N GLU A 197 -6.16 14.12 22.75
CA GLU A 197 -4.75 13.72 22.78
C GLU A 197 -4.50 12.61 23.81
N HIS A 198 -5.26 12.60 24.92
CA HIS A 198 -5.20 11.54 25.90
C HIS A 198 -5.62 10.19 25.29
N ASP A 199 -6.69 10.16 24.48
CA ASP A 199 -7.12 8.96 23.76
C ASP A 199 -6.03 8.45 22.81
N VAL A 200 -5.31 9.36 22.13
CA VAL A 200 -4.19 8.99 21.25
C VAL A 200 -3.14 8.23 22.05
N GLU A 201 -2.78 8.73 23.23
CA GLU A 201 -1.79 8.09 24.09
C GLU A 201 -2.28 6.78 24.69
N GLU A 202 -3.47 6.76 25.28
CA GLU A 202 -4.05 5.59 25.95
C GLU A 202 -4.26 4.43 24.99
N LYS A 203 -4.75 4.70 23.77
CA LYS A 203 -5.16 3.67 22.81
C LYS A 203 -4.05 3.26 21.85
N TRP A 204 -2.90 3.95 21.86
CA TRP A 204 -1.83 3.74 20.87
C TRP A 204 -1.31 2.30 20.82
N ALA A 205 -1.14 1.67 21.99
CA ALA A 205 -0.70 0.29 22.08
C ALA A 205 -1.69 -0.67 21.41
N SER A 206 -2.99 -0.42 21.53
CA SER A 206 -4.03 -1.20 20.86
C SER A 206 -4.05 -0.94 19.35
N VAL A 207 -3.95 0.33 18.92
CA VAL A 207 -3.90 0.72 17.50
C VAL A 207 -2.75 0.01 16.78
N THR A 208 -1.60 -0.13 17.44
CA THR A 208 -0.38 -0.66 16.84
C THR A 208 -0.12 -2.15 17.10
N SER A 209 -0.91 -2.81 17.95
CA SER A 209 -0.69 -4.21 18.36
C SER A 209 -0.73 -5.21 17.20
N GLY A 210 -1.50 -4.91 16.15
CA GLY A 210 -1.57 -5.71 14.92
C GLY A 210 -0.39 -5.52 13.97
N ARG A 211 0.56 -4.63 14.29
CA ARG A 211 1.66 -4.22 13.40
C ARG A 211 1.13 -3.80 12.01
N PRO A 212 0.28 -2.76 11.94
CA PRO A 212 -0.21 -2.27 10.64
C PRO A 212 0.98 -1.81 9.78
N ASP A 213 0.85 -1.89 8.45
CA ASP A 213 1.91 -1.41 7.54
C ASP A 213 1.86 0.12 7.37
N PHE A 214 0.71 0.73 7.65
CA PHE A 214 0.44 2.16 7.62
C PHE A 214 -0.79 2.46 8.49
N LEU A 215 -1.06 3.72 8.82
CA LEU A 215 -2.28 4.11 9.53
C LEU A 215 -3.29 4.77 8.62
N LYS A 216 -4.57 4.61 8.95
CA LYS A 216 -5.69 5.31 8.31
C LYS A 216 -6.34 6.25 9.30
N VAL A 217 -6.54 7.50 8.89
CA VAL A 217 -7.35 8.48 9.63
C VAL A 217 -8.53 8.93 8.78
N TYR A 218 -9.63 9.27 9.42
CA TYR A 218 -10.82 9.78 8.75
C TYR A 218 -11.02 11.27 9.01
N LEU A 219 -10.85 12.09 7.97
CA LEU A 219 -11.26 13.49 7.97
C LEU A 219 -12.49 13.62 7.08
N VAL A 220 -13.61 14.02 7.68
CA VAL A 220 -14.88 14.19 6.98
C VAL A 220 -15.54 15.44 7.53
N HIS A 221 -15.75 16.44 6.66
CA HIS A 221 -16.33 17.76 7.00
C HIS A 221 -15.58 18.49 8.12
N SER A 222 -14.27 18.64 7.97
CA SER A 222 -13.36 19.32 8.91
C SER A 222 -13.49 20.86 8.95
N ASP A 223 -14.26 21.45 8.04
CA ASP A 223 -14.51 22.89 7.95
C ASP A 223 -15.44 23.42 9.07
N GLY A 224 -16.06 22.54 9.85
CA GLY A 224 -16.91 22.91 10.98
C GLY A 224 -18.31 23.39 10.59
N GLU A 225 -18.65 23.39 9.30
CA GLU A 225 -19.97 23.77 8.79
C GLU A 225 -21.02 22.67 9.07
N ALA A 226 -22.10 23.08 9.71
CA ALA A 226 -23.10 22.27 10.37
C ALA A 226 -24.12 21.55 9.45
N HIS A 227 -23.65 20.79 8.45
CA HIS A 227 -24.40 19.57 8.02
C HIS A 227 -24.09 18.35 8.92
N ALA A 228 -23.64 18.73 10.12
CA ALA A 228 -24.05 18.25 11.40
C ALA A 228 -23.16 17.18 12.00
N ARG A 229 -22.41 17.63 13.02
CA ARG A 229 -22.16 16.92 14.27
C ARG A 229 -23.46 16.46 14.96
N THR A 230 -24.49 16.06 14.20
CA THR A 230 -25.56 15.22 14.72
C THR A 230 -24.93 13.86 14.87
N PRO A 231 -24.68 13.41 16.11
CA PRO A 231 -24.12 12.08 16.33
C PRO A 231 -25.03 11.06 15.63
N GLY A 232 -24.44 10.12 14.88
CA GLY A 232 -25.21 9.07 14.21
C GLY A 232 -25.63 9.35 12.77
N THR A 233 -25.14 10.41 12.10
CA THR A 233 -25.23 10.53 10.63
C THR A 233 -24.07 9.83 9.89
N GLY A 234 -22.95 9.55 10.59
CA GLY A 234 -21.76 8.94 9.99
C GLY A 234 -20.99 9.89 9.06
N ARG A 235 -21.32 11.19 9.07
CA ARG A 235 -20.75 12.23 8.20
C ARG A 235 -19.84 13.19 8.96
N THR A 236 -19.16 12.69 9.98
CA THR A 236 -18.08 13.40 10.66
C THR A 236 -16.83 12.52 10.66
N GLY A 237 -15.67 13.14 10.91
CA GLY A 237 -14.41 12.44 11.10
C GLY A 237 -13.76 12.80 12.43
N LEU A 238 -12.47 12.52 12.51
CA LEU A 238 -11.57 12.89 13.60
C LEU A 238 -11.40 14.42 13.67
N ASP A 239 -11.23 14.97 14.87
CA ASP A 239 -10.92 16.40 15.05
C ASP A 239 -9.58 16.74 14.39
N PRO A 240 -9.53 17.65 13.40
CA PRO A 240 -8.30 17.97 12.66
C PRO A 240 -7.11 18.37 13.54
N ARG A 241 -7.34 18.88 14.75
CA ARG A 241 -6.30 19.27 15.71
C ARG A 241 -5.49 18.09 16.24
N LEU A 242 -6.06 16.88 16.22
CA LEU A 242 -5.41 15.67 16.73
C LEU A 242 -4.48 15.00 15.70
N ILE A 243 -4.62 15.33 14.42
CA ILE A 243 -3.87 14.67 13.34
C ILE A 243 -2.36 14.90 13.43
N PRO A 244 -1.84 16.12 13.70
CA PRO A 244 -0.40 16.31 13.84
C PRO A 244 0.23 15.39 14.89
N ALA A 245 -0.44 15.19 16.04
CA ALA A 245 0.05 14.28 17.07
C ALA A 245 0.04 12.81 16.61
N ILE A 246 -1.02 12.37 15.94
CA ILE A 246 -1.13 11.02 15.36
C ILE A 246 -0.03 10.79 14.31
N VAL A 247 0.19 11.77 13.42
CA VAL A 247 1.21 11.70 12.36
C VAL A 247 2.60 11.61 12.97
N ALA A 248 2.93 12.48 13.93
CA ALA A 248 4.24 12.47 14.60
C ALA A 248 4.52 11.11 15.25
N LYS A 249 3.52 10.52 15.93
CA LYS A 249 3.64 9.24 16.60
C LYS A 249 3.76 8.07 15.61
N ALA A 250 3.04 8.12 14.49
CA ALA A 250 3.17 7.15 13.40
C ALA A 250 4.57 7.19 12.76
N HIS A 251 5.05 8.40 12.42
CA HIS A 251 6.37 8.61 11.83
C HIS A 251 7.51 8.17 12.77
N ALA A 252 7.36 8.37 14.09
CA ALA A 252 8.32 7.86 15.07
C ALA A 252 8.44 6.32 15.08
N MET A 253 7.43 5.62 14.55
CA MET A 253 7.43 4.16 14.36
C MET A 253 7.75 3.74 12.91
N GLY A 254 8.07 4.71 12.04
CA GLY A 254 8.29 4.45 10.60
C GLY A 254 7.01 4.15 9.82
N LEU A 255 5.83 4.43 10.37
CA LEU A 255 4.55 4.19 9.72
C LEU A 255 4.09 5.43 8.95
N GLN A 256 3.62 5.21 7.72
CA GLN A 256 2.96 6.26 6.93
C GLN A 256 1.50 6.45 7.36
N VAL A 257 0.93 7.63 7.11
CA VAL A 257 -0.48 7.94 7.40
C VAL A 257 -1.24 8.26 6.11
N THR A 258 -2.36 7.57 5.91
CA THR A 258 -3.32 7.83 4.83
C THR A 258 -4.58 8.49 5.39
N ALA A 259 -4.96 9.66 4.88
CA ALA A 259 -6.21 10.33 5.25
C ALA A 259 -7.34 10.00 4.27
N HIS A 260 -8.50 9.58 4.78
CA HIS A 260 -9.77 9.76 4.06
C HIS A 260 -10.13 11.23 4.08
N VAL A 261 -10.54 11.79 2.95
CA VAL A 261 -11.03 13.18 2.86
C VAL A 261 -12.22 13.25 1.92
N GLU A 262 -13.16 14.16 2.16
CA GLU A 262 -14.33 14.35 1.28
C GLU A 262 -14.39 15.77 0.70
N THR A 263 -13.86 16.74 1.43
CA THR A 263 -13.88 18.16 1.06
C THR A 263 -12.48 18.71 0.75
N ALA A 264 -12.43 19.89 0.13
CA ALA A 264 -11.19 20.63 -0.04
C ALA A 264 -10.59 21.09 1.31
N ALA A 265 -11.43 21.34 2.32
CA ALA A 265 -10.98 21.65 3.67
C ALA A 265 -10.25 20.46 4.30
N ASP A 266 -10.85 19.26 4.23
CA ASP A 266 -10.23 18.01 4.70
C ASP A 266 -8.86 17.80 4.07
N PHE A 267 -8.77 17.96 2.74
CA PHE A 267 -7.50 17.88 2.02
C PHE A 267 -6.47 18.85 2.59
N ARG A 268 -6.81 20.13 2.71
CA ARG A 268 -5.89 21.16 3.23
C ARG A 268 -5.46 20.88 4.67
N HIS A 269 -6.35 20.40 5.52
CA HIS A 269 -6.02 19.98 6.89
C HIS A 269 -5.04 18.80 6.88
N ALA A 270 -5.30 17.76 6.07
CA ALA A 270 -4.42 16.61 5.94
C ALA A 270 -3.01 17.00 5.48
N ILE A 271 -2.92 17.83 4.43
CA ILE A 271 -1.64 18.32 3.90
C ILE A 271 -0.85 19.12 4.94
N ARG A 272 -1.52 20.01 5.70
CA ARG A 272 -0.87 20.79 6.76
C ARG A 272 -0.38 19.90 7.92
N ALA A 273 -1.16 18.87 8.27
CA ALA A 273 -0.85 17.96 9.36
C ALA A 273 0.28 16.97 9.02
N GLY A 274 0.70 16.88 7.76
CA GLY A 274 1.87 16.09 7.35
C GLY A 274 1.57 14.62 7.03
N VAL A 275 0.33 14.29 6.64
CA VAL A 275 0.01 12.93 6.17
C VAL A 275 0.80 12.59 4.91
N ASP A 276 1.05 11.30 4.67
CA ASP A 276 1.83 10.81 3.53
C ASP A 276 0.96 10.57 2.28
N GLU A 277 -0.32 10.28 2.49
CA GLU A 277 -1.27 10.00 1.42
C GLU A 277 -2.67 10.50 1.75
N VAL A 278 -3.40 10.91 0.72
CA VAL A 278 -4.80 11.30 0.80
C VAL A 278 -5.63 10.46 -0.18
N ALA A 279 -6.79 9.97 0.26
CA ALA A 279 -7.73 9.18 -0.53
C ALA A 279 -8.99 9.99 -0.92
N HIS A 280 -9.62 9.63 -2.05
CA HIS A 280 -10.92 10.09 -2.58
C HIS A 280 -10.93 11.38 -3.41
N VAL A 281 -10.43 12.50 -2.91
CA VAL A 281 -10.58 13.77 -3.63
C VAL A 281 -9.76 13.84 -4.92
N PRO A 282 -10.20 14.64 -5.91
CA PRO A 282 -11.42 15.46 -5.92
C PRO A 282 -12.70 14.70 -6.33
N GLY A 283 -13.85 15.08 -5.76
CA GLY A 283 -15.19 14.74 -6.29
C GLY A 283 -15.74 13.35 -5.98
N TRP A 284 -15.22 12.69 -4.93
CA TRP A 284 -15.69 11.37 -4.50
C TRP A 284 -17.18 11.32 -4.14
N LEU A 285 -17.64 12.30 -3.37
CA LEU A 285 -19.02 12.42 -2.95
C LEU A 285 -19.47 13.86 -3.16
N VAL A 286 -20.20 14.08 -4.25
CA VAL A 286 -20.94 15.33 -4.51
C VAL A 286 -22.41 14.95 -4.49
N GLU A 287 -23.10 15.32 -3.42
CA GLU A 287 -24.51 14.98 -3.23
C GLU A 287 -25.40 15.96 -3.98
N GLN A 288 -25.03 17.24 -3.98
CA GLN A 288 -25.77 18.30 -4.64
C GLN A 288 -24.85 19.20 -5.47
N ALA A 289 -25.41 19.85 -6.49
CA ALA A 289 -24.66 20.81 -7.30
C ALA A 289 -24.09 21.98 -6.46
N ALA A 290 -24.73 22.31 -5.34
CA ALA A 290 -24.26 23.33 -4.39
C ALA A 290 -22.95 22.91 -3.67
N ASP A 291 -22.66 21.61 -3.57
CA ASP A 291 -21.47 21.10 -2.85
C ASP A 291 -20.19 21.15 -3.70
N VAL A 292 -20.31 21.44 -5.00
CA VAL A 292 -19.18 21.38 -5.95
C VAL A 292 -18.02 22.26 -5.49
N ASP A 293 -18.29 23.48 -5.02
CA ASP A 293 -17.24 24.39 -4.57
C ASP A 293 -16.56 23.91 -3.28
N ARG A 294 -17.28 23.17 -2.42
CA ARG A 294 -16.72 22.60 -1.17
C ARG A 294 -15.74 21.46 -1.43
N VAL A 295 -15.96 20.67 -2.48
CA VAL A 295 -15.08 19.53 -2.83
C VAL A 295 -13.99 19.88 -3.85
N ARG A 296 -14.01 21.11 -4.39
CA ARG A 296 -13.13 21.53 -5.48
C ARG A 296 -11.73 21.83 -4.97
N LEU A 297 -10.75 21.07 -5.47
CA LEU A 297 -9.33 21.37 -5.28
C LEU A 297 -8.84 22.42 -6.30
N THR A 298 -7.90 23.25 -5.87
CA THR A 298 -7.23 24.26 -6.69
C THR A 298 -5.84 23.81 -7.14
N GLU A 299 -5.21 24.56 -8.06
CA GLU A 299 -3.79 24.33 -8.38
C GLU A 299 -2.86 24.58 -7.20
N ALA A 300 -3.22 25.49 -6.29
CA ALA A 300 -2.47 25.73 -5.06
C ALA A 300 -2.51 24.52 -4.14
N ASP A 301 -3.67 23.86 -4.03
CA ASP A 301 -3.83 22.62 -3.27
C ASP A 301 -2.94 21.50 -3.84
N ALA A 302 -2.96 21.32 -5.16
CA ALA A 302 -2.11 20.33 -5.84
C ALA A 302 -0.61 20.62 -5.65
N ARG A 303 -0.22 21.90 -5.68
CA ARG A 303 1.17 22.32 -5.46
C ARG A 303 1.62 22.07 -4.02
N ALA A 304 0.77 22.39 -3.04
CA ALA A 304 1.05 22.15 -1.62
C ALA A 304 1.24 20.65 -1.33
N ALA A 305 0.42 19.78 -1.92
CA ALA A 305 0.60 18.34 -1.81
C ALA A 305 1.92 17.87 -2.45
N ALA A 306 2.26 18.38 -3.64
CA ALA A 306 3.50 18.03 -4.33
C ALA A 306 4.76 18.48 -3.56
N GLU A 307 4.76 19.72 -3.04
CA GLU A 307 5.86 20.27 -2.23
C GLU A 307 6.13 19.44 -0.96
N ARG A 308 5.06 18.90 -0.37
CA ARG A 308 5.11 18.03 0.82
C ARG A 308 5.21 16.54 0.49
N LYS A 309 5.31 16.19 -0.81
CA LYS A 309 5.39 14.81 -1.32
C LYS A 309 4.22 13.91 -0.90
N VAL A 310 3.04 14.52 -0.70
CA VAL A 310 1.83 13.78 -0.35
C VAL A 310 1.23 13.14 -1.60
N ARG A 311 0.99 11.84 -1.53
CA ARG A 311 0.36 11.08 -2.63
C ARG A 311 -1.15 11.26 -2.59
N VAL A 312 -1.79 11.22 -3.76
CA VAL A 312 -3.26 11.33 -3.88
C VAL A 312 -3.81 10.12 -4.62
N VAL A 313 -4.73 9.40 -3.97
CA VAL A 313 -5.45 8.25 -4.51
C VAL A 313 -6.90 8.63 -4.71
N THR A 314 -7.28 8.95 -5.94
CA THR A 314 -8.56 9.61 -6.25
C THR A 314 -9.80 8.71 -6.21
N THR A 315 -9.63 7.38 -6.19
CA THR A 315 -10.72 6.37 -6.13
C THR A 315 -11.94 6.64 -7.04
N THR A 316 -11.72 7.28 -8.19
CA THR A 316 -12.78 7.77 -9.11
C THR A 316 -13.80 6.71 -9.55
N VAL A 317 -13.42 5.43 -9.54
CA VAL A 317 -14.33 4.32 -9.86
C VAL A 317 -15.49 4.22 -8.87
N ALA A 318 -15.26 4.41 -7.57
CA ALA A 318 -16.36 4.29 -6.62
C ALA A 318 -17.22 5.57 -6.52
N GLY A 319 -16.71 6.73 -6.92
CA GLY A 319 -17.55 7.90 -7.22
C GLY A 319 -18.52 7.67 -8.40
N ARG A 320 -18.19 6.77 -9.34
CA ARG A 320 -19.09 6.36 -10.42
C ARG A 320 -20.11 5.29 -9.98
N ALA A 321 -19.78 4.49 -8.98
CA ALA A 321 -20.64 3.44 -8.44
C ALA A 321 -21.71 3.96 -7.47
N MET A 322 -21.55 5.19 -6.96
CA MET A 322 -22.52 5.91 -6.12
C MET A 322 -23.15 7.04 -6.95
N PRO A 323 -24.30 6.82 -7.63
CA PRO A 323 -24.91 7.83 -8.49
C PRO A 323 -25.55 8.97 -7.65
N GLY A 324 -24.72 9.92 -7.21
CA GLY A 324 -25.14 11.24 -6.74
C GLY A 324 -24.77 12.36 -7.73
N ALA A 325 -23.72 12.18 -8.52
CA ALA A 325 -23.17 13.22 -9.40
C ALA A 325 -23.23 12.91 -10.91
N ALA A 326 -23.45 11.65 -11.32
CA ALA A 326 -23.45 11.28 -12.73
C ALA A 326 -24.71 11.75 -13.50
N ALA A 327 -25.83 11.99 -12.81
CA ALA A 327 -27.09 12.39 -13.44
C ALA A 327 -27.11 13.87 -13.87
N HIS A 328 -26.36 14.75 -13.22
CA HIS A 328 -26.43 16.20 -13.48
C HIS A 328 -25.47 16.70 -14.55
N HIS A 329 -24.44 15.93 -14.92
CA HIS A 329 -23.57 16.27 -16.06
C HIS A 329 -24.24 16.03 -17.43
N ALA A 330 -25.32 15.26 -17.50
CA ALA A 330 -26.03 15.03 -18.76
C ALA A 330 -26.88 16.23 -19.23
N CYS A 331 -27.20 17.19 -18.35
CA CYS A 331 -28.01 18.37 -18.70
C CYS A 331 -27.19 19.65 -18.97
N ALA A 332 -25.95 19.73 -18.47
CA ALA A 332 -25.08 20.89 -18.68
C ALA A 332 -24.33 20.90 -20.04
N THR A 333 -24.33 19.78 -20.78
CA THR A 333 -23.61 19.66 -22.06
C THR A 333 -24.36 20.23 -23.26
N ARG A 334 -25.59 20.75 -23.10
CA ARG A 334 -26.36 21.34 -24.22
C ARG A 334 -26.42 22.87 -24.26
N ARG A 335 -25.91 23.59 -23.25
CA ARG A 335 -25.85 25.06 -23.26
C ARG A 335 -24.60 25.59 -22.54
N ARG A 336 -23.48 25.59 -23.26
CA ARG A 336 -22.45 26.64 -23.35
C ARG A 336 -21.19 26.03 -23.95
N ARG A 337 -20.95 26.32 -25.24
CA ARG A 337 -19.61 26.26 -25.82
C ARG A 337 -18.76 27.29 -25.06
N GLY A 338 -17.93 26.83 -24.13
CA GLY A 338 -17.03 27.69 -23.38
C GLY A 338 -16.53 27.07 -22.09
N GLY A 339 -15.42 26.32 -22.17
CA GLY A 339 -14.46 26.18 -21.06
C GLY A 339 -14.69 25.07 -20.04
N MET A 340 -14.21 23.85 -20.34
CA MET A 340 -13.64 22.97 -19.33
C MET A 340 -12.30 22.49 -19.88
N ASP A 341 -11.21 22.99 -19.28
CA ASP A 341 -9.91 23.05 -19.92
C ASP A 341 -9.17 21.70 -19.80
N ASP A 342 -9.15 20.97 -20.91
CA ASP A 342 -8.35 19.76 -21.18
C ASP A 342 -6.85 19.94 -20.84
N ARG A 343 -6.40 21.19 -20.64
CA ARG A 343 -5.06 21.55 -20.15
C ARG A 343 -4.82 21.22 -18.68
N PHE A 344 -5.84 21.23 -17.81
CA PHE A 344 -5.69 20.94 -16.38
C PHE A 344 -5.26 19.48 -16.13
N TRP A 345 -5.97 18.51 -16.73
CA TRP A 345 -5.62 17.08 -16.61
C TRP A 345 -4.29 16.72 -17.28
N ARG A 346 -3.94 17.39 -18.39
CA ARG A 346 -2.63 17.22 -19.05
C ARG A 346 -1.49 17.87 -18.26
N SER A 347 -1.74 18.94 -17.51
CA SER A 347 -0.78 19.57 -16.60
C SER A 347 -0.51 18.71 -15.36
N TRP A 348 -1.58 18.14 -14.79
CA TRP A 348 -1.52 17.26 -13.61
C TRP A 348 -0.71 15.98 -13.88
N SER A 349 -1.04 15.26 -14.95
CA SER A 349 -0.33 14.03 -15.35
C SER A 349 1.15 14.25 -15.72
N ARG A 350 1.49 15.39 -16.35
CA ARG A 350 2.86 15.73 -16.75
C ARG A 350 3.76 16.19 -15.60
N ARG A 351 3.20 16.65 -14.47
CA ARG A 351 3.98 17.09 -13.30
C ARG A 351 4.18 15.99 -12.28
N CYS A 352 3.19 15.13 -12.04
CA CYS A 352 3.37 13.96 -11.16
C CYS A 352 4.34 12.92 -11.76
N SER A 353 4.48 12.85 -13.09
CA SER A 353 5.46 11.98 -13.76
C SER A 353 6.90 12.52 -13.75
N ARG A 354 7.10 13.80 -13.43
CA ARG A 354 8.44 14.43 -13.42
C ARG A 354 9.17 14.31 -12.09
N THR A 355 8.48 13.97 -11.00
CA THR A 355 9.07 13.84 -9.66
C THR A 355 9.58 12.44 -9.34
N THR A 356 9.48 11.48 -10.27
CA THR A 356 10.00 10.12 -10.03
C THR A 356 11.22 9.75 -10.87
N PHE A 357 11.46 10.33 -12.05
CA PHE A 357 12.73 10.15 -12.76
C PHE A 357 13.03 11.36 -13.65
N GLY A 358 14.20 11.96 -13.47
CA GLY A 358 14.64 13.11 -14.26
C GLY A 358 15.12 12.69 -15.65
N CYS A 359 14.50 13.23 -16.70
CA CYS A 359 15.21 13.78 -17.85
C CYS A 359 14.23 14.57 -18.75
N SER A 360 14.70 15.70 -19.28
CA SER A 360 13.93 16.60 -20.13
C SER A 360 14.11 16.26 -21.61
N THR A 361 13.02 16.25 -22.38
CA THR A 361 12.92 16.97 -23.68
C THR A 361 11.48 16.88 -24.21
N ARG A 362 11.01 17.97 -24.82
CA ARG A 362 9.66 18.11 -25.39
C ARG A 362 9.69 17.72 -26.86
N ARG A 363 8.82 16.81 -27.31
CA ARG A 363 8.17 16.89 -28.64
C ARG A 363 6.74 16.36 -28.54
N ALA A 364 5.83 17.03 -29.25
CA ALA A 364 4.41 16.72 -29.33
C ALA A 364 4.10 15.87 -30.57
N CYS A 365 3.09 14.99 -30.51
CA CYS A 365 2.20 14.60 -31.64
C CYS A 365 1.08 13.61 -31.18
N PRO A 366 0.04 13.32 -32.00
CA PRO A 366 -1.37 13.18 -31.57
C PRO A 366 -1.95 11.75 -31.78
N TRP A 367 -3.29 11.62 -31.83
CA TRP A 367 -4.20 10.44 -32.02
C TRP A 367 -4.82 9.94 -30.69
N ARG A 368 -6.12 10.06 -30.38
CA ARG A 368 -7.43 9.75 -31.04
C ARG A 368 -7.62 8.26 -31.39
N SER A 369 -8.42 7.62 -30.53
CA SER A 369 -9.47 6.63 -30.82
C SER A 369 -9.09 5.31 -31.49
N ALA A 370 -9.11 4.21 -30.72
CA ALA A 370 -9.51 2.89 -31.22
C ALA A 370 -10.08 2.07 -30.06
N ALA A 371 -11.41 2.07 -29.95
CA ALA A 371 -12.15 1.11 -29.15
C ALA A 371 -12.46 -0.13 -30.01
N THR A 372 -12.69 -1.25 -29.31
CA THR A 372 -13.28 -2.54 -29.74
C THR A 372 -12.38 -3.57 -30.44
N MET A 373 -12.13 -4.68 -29.73
CA MET A 373 -12.10 -6.05 -30.29
C MET A 373 -12.39 -7.11 -29.19
N PRO A 374 -12.90 -8.31 -29.56
CA PRO A 374 -13.68 -9.17 -28.68
C PRO A 374 -12.85 -10.26 -27.97
N THR A 375 -13.28 -10.57 -26.74
CA THR A 375 -12.72 -11.58 -25.84
C THR A 375 -13.21 -12.99 -26.18
N ARG A 376 -12.43 -13.81 -26.89
CA ARG A 376 -12.55 -15.29 -26.82
C ARG A 376 -11.22 -15.99 -27.12
N ARG A 377 -10.51 -16.39 -26.05
CA ARG A 377 -9.66 -17.61 -25.88
C ARG A 377 -8.50 -17.32 -24.93
N TRP A 378 -8.77 -17.38 -23.63
CA TRP A 378 -7.75 -17.54 -22.60
C TRP A 378 -8.24 -18.59 -21.58
N ARG A 379 -8.19 -19.86 -21.98
CA ARG A 379 -8.19 -21.01 -21.07
C ARG A 379 -6.99 -21.84 -21.47
N ARG A 380 -6.09 -22.14 -20.53
CA ARG A 380 -4.74 -22.72 -20.67
C ARG A 380 -3.61 -21.68 -20.77
N ARG A 381 -3.29 -20.99 -19.66
CA ARG A 381 -1.95 -20.43 -19.37
C ARG A 381 -1.77 -19.86 -17.94
N SER A 382 -2.66 -20.18 -16.99
CA SER A 382 -2.63 -19.66 -15.62
C SER A 382 -1.51 -20.24 -14.72
N THR A 383 -0.83 -21.31 -15.13
CA THR A 383 0.21 -21.96 -14.31
C THR A 383 1.60 -21.31 -14.42
N PHE A 384 1.82 -20.38 -15.37
CA PHE A 384 3.18 -19.93 -15.74
C PHE A 384 3.65 -18.63 -15.04
N ILE A 385 2.71 -17.80 -14.55
CA ILE A 385 3.04 -16.50 -13.89
C ILE A 385 3.69 -16.71 -12.51
N ARG A 386 3.63 -17.92 -11.93
CA ARG A 386 4.07 -18.24 -10.57
C ARG A 386 5.58 -18.13 -10.29
N SER A 387 6.45 -18.10 -11.31
CA SER A 387 7.91 -18.17 -11.07
C SER A 387 8.65 -16.82 -11.14
N ILE A 388 7.98 -15.72 -11.50
CA ILE A 388 8.68 -14.46 -11.86
C ILE A 388 8.69 -13.44 -10.72
N CYS A 389 7.78 -13.51 -9.74
CA CYS A 389 7.75 -12.58 -8.60
C CYS A 389 7.47 -13.34 -7.29
N SER A 390 8.54 -13.75 -6.61
CA SER A 390 8.48 -14.31 -5.25
C SER A 390 9.76 -13.88 -4.54
N THR A 391 9.81 -12.63 -4.08
CA THR A 391 10.70 -12.23 -2.99
C THR A 391 10.18 -10.95 -2.37
N THR A 392 9.97 -11.03 -1.07
CA THR A 392 9.49 -9.99 -0.16
C THR A 392 10.31 -8.71 -0.33
N LEU A 393 9.68 -7.65 -0.84
CA LEU A 393 10.18 -6.28 -0.68
C LEU A 393 9.72 -5.81 0.70
N ARG A 394 10.65 -5.69 1.65
CA ARG A 394 10.45 -4.79 2.79
C ARG A 394 10.55 -3.37 2.24
N TRP A 395 9.43 -2.65 2.28
CA TRP A 395 9.35 -1.20 2.08
C TRP A 395 9.47 -0.50 3.42
#